data_AF-A0A2N4YH73-F1
#
_entry.id   AF-A0A2N4YH73-F1
#
_cell.length_a   1.000
_cell.length_b   1.000
_cell.length_c   1.000
_cell.angle_alpha   90.00
_cell.angle_beta   90.00
_cell.angle_gamma   90.00
#
_symmetry.space_group_name_H-M   'P 1'
#
loop_
_entity.id
_entity.type
_entity.pdbx_description
1 polymer ?
#
loop_
_entity_poly.entity_id
_entity_poly.type
_entity_poly.pdbx_seq_one_letter_code
_entity_poly.pdbx_strand_id
1 'polypeptide(L)'
;MPDFLPDLPADALLAALRRSPGNEVDSGKFDSPESSSALAVNAFGWFLERPAALPPLPGVPMGQPEAVEIEAEMRFPWAGGRHPWLDVAVTTPTTLVGVEAKRYEPFRPAKATAFSEAYESRDWGPGMARYDALRVELAAGRLRFRHLDAVQLVKHAYGLRNQGRKRGRGAVLVYLHAAPVAWANGKPVDPGAIAAHAAEVADFAGRVKGADVVFVPVRWADLLAQWAAVPALAAHAAAVRARFGVV
;
A
#
# COMPACT_ATOMS: atom_id res chain seq x y z
N MET A 1 12.59 -13.05 -16.49
CA MET A 1 12.24 -11.63 -16.30
C MET A 1 10.86 -11.61 -15.67
N PRO A 2 10.61 -10.67 -14.74
CA PRO A 2 9.27 -10.41 -14.22
C PRO A 2 8.24 -10.26 -15.33
N ASP A 3 7.06 -10.85 -15.14
CA ASP A 3 5.98 -10.79 -16.11
C ASP A 3 5.19 -9.47 -15.97
N PHE A 4 5.55 -8.49 -16.80
CA PHE A 4 4.87 -7.19 -16.87
C PHE A 4 3.84 -7.16 -18.01
N LEU A 5 2.76 -6.40 -17.83
CA LEU A 5 1.82 -6.07 -18.89
C LEU A 5 2.54 -5.35 -20.05
N PRO A 6 2.12 -5.58 -21.30
CA PRO A 6 2.91 -5.23 -22.49
C PRO A 6 3.08 -3.72 -22.73
N ASP A 7 2.23 -2.88 -22.15
CA ASP A 7 2.23 -1.43 -22.31
C ASP A 7 2.97 -0.68 -21.20
N LEU A 8 3.70 -1.42 -20.34
CA LEU A 8 4.44 -0.89 -19.21
C LEU A 8 5.92 -0.63 -19.53
N PRO A 9 6.53 0.40 -18.91
CA PRO A 9 7.96 0.68 -19.07
C PRO A 9 8.80 -0.33 -18.27
N ALA A 10 9.01 -1.52 -18.84
CA ALA A 10 9.62 -2.67 -18.17
C ALA A 10 10.97 -2.37 -17.52
N ASP A 11 11.87 -1.66 -18.20
CA ASP A 11 13.19 -1.32 -17.67
C ASP A 11 13.12 -0.41 -16.44
N ALA A 12 12.23 0.58 -16.46
CA ALA A 12 12.01 1.48 -15.34
C ALA A 12 11.43 0.74 -14.12
N LEU A 13 10.48 -0.17 -14.35
CA LEU A 13 9.92 -1.03 -13.30
C LEU A 13 10.97 -1.96 -12.70
N LEU A 14 11.80 -2.56 -13.54
CA LEU A 14 12.88 -3.44 -13.09
C LEU A 14 13.91 -2.69 -12.24
N ALA A 15 14.25 -1.47 -12.64
CA ALA A 15 15.13 -0.59 -11.87
C ALA A 15 14.51 -0.21 -10.52
N ALA A 16 13.21 0.11 -10.46
CA ALA A 16 12.51 0.39 -9.21
C ALA A 16 12.50 -0.81 -8.27
N LEU A 17 12.12 -2.00 -8.75
CA LEU A 17 12.08 -3.24 -7.99
C LEU A 17 13.46 -3.62 -7.40
N ARG A 18 14.54 -3.42 -8.16
CA ARG A 18 15.92 -3.73 -7.71
C ARG A 18 16.42 -2.83 -6.59
N ARG A 19 15.84 -1.64 -6.42
CA ARG A 19 16.19 -0.75 -5.30
C ARG A 19 15.60 -1.23 -3.98
N SER A 20 14.47 -1.94 -4.03
CA SER A 20 13.75 -2.39 -2.84
C SER A 20 14.51 -3.52 -2.14
N PRO A 21 14.62 -3.52 -0.81
CA PRO A 21 15.36 -4.54 -0.06
C PRO A 21 14.65 -5.91 -0.07
N GLY A 22 13.43 -6.00 -0.61
CA GLY A 22 12.64 -7.24 -0.65
C GLY A 22 13.22 -8.34 -1.53
N ASN A 23 14.12 -7.97 -2.46
CA ASN A 23 14.73 -8.87 -3.44
C ASN A 23 13.70 -9.78 -4.15
N GLU A 24 12.51 -9.23 -4.44
CA GLU A 24 11.36 -10.03 -4.89
C GLU A 24 11.55 -10.60 -6.30
N VAL A 25 12.35 -9.91 -7.12
CA VAL A 25 12.73 -10.35 -8.46
C VAL A 25 13.65 -11.57 -8.38
N ASP A 26 14.78 -11.47 -7.68
CA ASP A 26 15.75 -12.58 -7.65
C ASP A 26 15.24 -13.77 -6.81
N SER A 27 14.36 -13.53 -5.84
CA SER A 27 13.71 -14.59 -5.06
C SER A 27 12.52 -15.25 -5.77
N GLY A 28 12.10 -14.75 -6.94
CA GLY A 28 10.94 -15.25 -7.69
C GLY A 28 9.58 -14.99 -7.03
N LYS A 29 9.54 -14.26 -5.90
CA LYS A 29 8.29 -13.92 -5.20
C LYS A 29 7.41 -13.00 -6.02
N PHE A 30 8.02 -12.12 -6.81
CA PHE A 30 7.30 -11.20 -7.68
C PHE A 30 6.38 -11.97 -8.64
N ASP A 31 6.89 -13.02 -9.30
CA ASP A 31 6.15 -13.80 -10.30
C ASP A 31 5.15 -14.80 -9.69
N SER A 32 4.99 -14.81 -8.35
CA SER A 32 3.98 -15.63 -7.70
C SER A 32 2.58 -15.25 -8.19
N PRO A 33 1.71 -16.22 -8.53
CA PRO A 33 0.31 -15.96 -8.87
C PRO A 33 -0.48 -15.21 -7.79
N GLU A 34 0.04 -15.20 -6.55
CA GLU A 34 -0.54 -14.55 -5.38
C GLU A 34 0.21 -13.27 -4.96
N SER A 35 1.09 -12.75 -5.81
CA SER A 35 1.91 -11.57 -5.51
C SER A 35 1.09 -10.28 -5.53
N SER A 36 1.09 -9.57 -4.39
CA SER A 36 0.50 -8.21 -4.31
C SER A 36 1.41 -7.16 -4.94
N SER A 37 2.73 -7.31 -4.83
CA SER A 37 3.68 -6.40 -5.49
C SER A 37 3.49 -6.49 -7.00
N ALA A 38 3.39 -7.68 -7.59
CA ALA A 38 3.16 -7.80 -9.03
C ALA A 38 1.85 -7.16 -9.47
N LEU A 39 0.77 -7.30 -8.70
CA LEU A 39 -0.48 -6.60 -8.97
C LEU A 39 -0.32 -5.08 -8.88
N ALA A 40 0.32 -4.57 -7.81
CA ALA A 40 0.53 -3.14 -7.62
C ALA A 40 1.40 -2.53 -8.72
N VAL A 41 2.52 -3.18 -9.05
CA VAL A 41 3.47 -2.77 -10.08
C VAL A 41 2.82 -2.80 -11.46
N ASN A 42 2.05 -3.84 -11.79
CA ASN A 42 1.36 -3.89 -13.07
C ASN A 42 0.22 -2.88 -13.16
N ALA A 43 -0.49 -2.60 -12.06
CA ALA A 43 -1.56 -1.61 -12.04
C ALA A 43 -1.02 -0.18 -12.15
N PHE A 44 -0.05 0.18 -11.31
CA PHE A 44 0.44 1.55 -11.19
C PHE A 44 1.64 1.88 -12.08
N GLY A 45 2.38 0.87 -12.56
CA GLY A 45 3.52 1.06 -13.44
C GLY A 45 3.19 1.82 -14.72
N TRP A 46 1.94 1.76 -15.16
CA TRP A 46 1.44 2.50 -16.32
C TRP A 46 1.57 4.02 -16.15
N PHE A 47 1.56 4.51 -14.91
CA PHE A 47 1.62 5.94 -14.58
C PHE A 47 3.03 6.46 -14.31
N LEU A 48 4.07 5.60 -14.31
CA LEU A 48 5.45 6.01 -14.05
C LEU A 48 5.92 7.18 -14.93
N GLU A 49 5.63 7.08 -16.24
CA GLU A 49 6.02 8.08 -17.24
C GLU A 49 4.88 9.03 -17.62
N ARG A 50 3.70 8.81 -17.02
CA ARG A 50 2.47 9.56 -17.31
C ARG A 50 1.66 9.79 -16.03
N PRO A 51 2.26 10.45 -15.01
CA PRO A 51 1.63 10.62 -13.71
C PRO A 51 0.31 11.38 -13.82
N ALA A 52 0.25 12.43 -14.66
CA ALA A 52 -0.96 13.21 -14.87
C ALA A 52 -2.14 12.41 -15.48
N ALA A 53 -1.92 11.19 -15.97
CA ALA A 53 -2.99 10.32 -16.44
C ALA A 53 -3.64 9.51 -15.30
N LEU A 54 -3.07 9.49 -14.09
CA LEU A 54 -3.64 8.82 -12.93
C LEU A 54 -4.84 9.63 -12.41
N PRO A 55 -6.07 9.09 -12.46
CA PRO A 55 -7.23 9.75 -11.88
C PRO A 55 -7.11 9.79 -10.35
N PRO A 56 -7.82 10.72 -9.67
CA PRO A 56 -7.90 10.71 -8.22
C PRO A 56 -8.31 9.34 -7.69
N LEU A 57 -7.62 8.83 -6.67
CA LEU A 57 -7.95 7.52 -6.09
C LEU A 57 -9.29 7.61 -5.31
N PRO A 58 -10.12 6.55 -5.29
CA PRO A 58 -11.42 6.57 -4.62
C PRO A 58 -11.33 7.03 -3.16
N GLY A 59 -12.01 8.14 -2.81
CA GLY A 59 -12.06 8.66 -1.44
C GLY A 59 -10.73 9.21 -0.89
N VAL A 60 -9.68 9.32 -1.72
CA VAL A 60 -8.36 9.80 -1.29
C VAL A 60 -8.27 11.31 -1.48
N PRO A 61 -7.99 12.09 -0.41
CA PRO A 61 -7.83 13.54 -0.52
C PRO A 61 -6.48 13.89 -1.15
N MET A 62 -6.46 13.99 -2.48
CA MET A 62 -5.27 14.29 -3.26
C MET A 62 -5.59 15.19 -4.46
N GLY A 63 -4.61 16.01 -4.86
CA GLY A 63 -4.69 16.79 -6.09
C GLY A 63 -4.28 15.98 -7.32
N GLN A 64 -4.04 16.67 -8.43
CA GLN A 64 -3.51 16.06 -9.65
C GLN A 64 -2.11 15.47 -9.40
N PRO A 65 -1.83 14.23 -9.81
CA PRO A 65 -0.50 13.64 -9.69
C PRO A 65 0.56 14.32 -10.57
N GLU A 66 1.71 14.63 -9.97
CA GLU A 66 2.91 15.15 -10.61
C GLU A 66 3.97 14.05 -10.80
N ALA A 67 3.98 13.06 -9.92
CA ALA A 67 4.89 11.92 -10.00
C ALA A 67 4.25 10.66 -9.40
N VAL A 68 4.60 9.51 -9.98
CA VAL A 68 4.31 8.18 -9.45
C VAL A 68 5.63 7.45 -9.32
N GLU A 69 5.88 6.87 -8.15
CA GLU A 69 7.07 6.08 -7.84
C GLU A 69 6.62 4.66 -7.46
N ILE A 70 7.26 3.65 -8.02
CA ILE A 70 7.11 2.24 -7.62
C ILE A 70 8.20 1.91 -6.60
N GLU A 71 7.84 1.11 -5.59
CA GLU A 71 8.74 0.70 -4.50
C GLU A 71 9.42 1.94 -3.88
N ALA A 72 8.62 2.75 -3.19
CA ALA A 72 9.05 4.04 -2.67
C ALA A 72 9.50 3.93 -1.21
N GLU A 73 10.76 4.27 -0.95
CA GLU A 73 11.32 4.28 0.41
C GLU A 73 10.80 5.47 1.22
N MET A 74 10.11 5.19 2.33
CA MET A 74 9.63 6.19 3.28
C MET A 74 10.65 6.36 4.40
N ARG A 75 11.72 7.10 4.13
CA ARG A 75 12.81 7.27 5.10
C ARG A 75 12.31 7.88 6.40
N PHE A 76 12.74 7.29 7.51
CA PHE A 76 12.65 7.88 8.83
C PHE A 76 13.68 8.99 9.02
N PRO A 77 13.62 9.78 10.11
CA PRO A 77 14.59 10.86 10.34
C PRO A 77 15.96 10.39 10.83
N TRP A 78 16.10 9.13 11.27
CA TRP A 78 17.38 8.61 11.73
C TRP A 78 18.22 8.07 10.57
N ALA A 79 19.54 8.01 10.79
CA ALA A 79 20.47 7.41 9.86
C ALA A 79 20.52 5.88 10.02
N GLY A 80 20.62 5.16 8.90
CA GLY A 80 20.72 3.71 8.89
C GLY A 80 19.46 2.97 9.34
N GLY A 81 19.56 1.65 9.43
CA GLY A 81 18.44 0.76 9.73
C GLY A 81 17.48 0.57 8.56
N ARG A 82 16.37 -0.15 8.80
CA ARG A 82 15.35 -0.42 7.78
C ARG A 82 14.29 0.68 7.79
N HIS A 83 14.11 1.33 6.66
CA HIS A 83 12.98 2.21 6.39
C HIS A 83 11.83 1.42 5.73
N PRO A 84 10.57 1.80 5.94
CA PRO A 84 9.44 1.17 5.28
C PRO A 84 9.44 1.51 3.80
N TRP A 85 9.00 0.56 2.99
CA TRP A 85 8.81 0.72 1.56
C TRP A 85 7.32 0.57 1.29
N LEU A 86 6.78 1.48 0.49
CA LEU A 86 5.40 1.40 0.01
C LEU A 86 5.44 0.93 -1.43
N ASP A 87 4.47 0.10 -1.81
CA ASP A 87 4.38 -0.44 -3.17
C ASP A 87 4.33 0.70 -4.21
N VAL A 88 3.61 1.79 -3.88
CA VAL A 88 3.50 2.99 -4.72
C VAL A 88 3.55 4.25 -3.86
N ALA A 89 4.21 5.29 -4.35
CA ALA A 89 4.01 6.65 -3.87
C ALA A 89 3.51 7.55 -5.00
N VAL A 90 2.50 8.37 -4.70
CA VAL A 90 1.97 9.39 -5.62
C VAL A 90 2.22 10.74 -5.00
N THR A 91 2.94 11.58 -5.73
CA THR A 91 3.22 12.96 -5.33
C THR A 91 2.32 13.91 -6.10
N THR A 92 1.70 14.83 -5.37
CA THR A 92 0.90 15.95 -5.89
C THR A 92 1.49 17.26 -5.35
N PRO A 93 1.01 18.45 -5.79
CA PRO A 93 1.53 19.71 -5.27
C PRO A 93 1.44 19.80 -3.74
N THR A 94 0.35 19.30 -3.14
CA THR A 94 0.05 19.47 -1.70
C THR A 94 0.14 18.20 -0.88
N THR A 95 0.18 17.01 -1.50
CA THR A 95 0.01 15.73 -0.81
C THR A 95 1.00 14.69 -1.31
N LEU A 96 1.61 13.96 -0.38
CA LEU A 96 2.31 12.71 -0.62
C LEU A 96 1.39 11.56 -0.23
N VAL A 97 0.93 10.80 -1.22
CA VAL A 97 0.10 9.61 -1.02
C VAL A 97 1.00 8.39 -1.07
N GLY A 98 0.88 7.54 -0.07
CA GLY A 98 1.55 6.26 0.01
C GLY A 98 0.56 5.12 -0.11
N VAL A 99 0.77 4.17 -1.01
CA VAL A 99 -0.12 3.02 -1.23
C VAL A 99 0.55 1.75 -0.74
N GLU A 100 -0.11 1.05 0.16
CA GLU A 100 0.22 -0.32 0.56
C GLU A 100 -0.84 -1.26 0.00
N ALA A 101 -0.42 -2.16 -0.90
CA ALA A 101 -1.27 -3.11 -1.58
C ALA A 101 -1.27 -4.48 -0.89
N LYS A 102 -2.46 -5.09 -0.80
CA LYS A 102 -2.66 -6.45 -0.32
C LYS A 102 -3.64 -7.19 -1.21
N ARG A 103 -3.38 -8.48 -1.41
CA ARG A 103 -4.26 -9.35 -2.19
C ARG A 103 -4.67 -10.58 -1.38
N TYR A 104 -3.69 -11.36 -0.94
CA TYR A 104 -3.91 -12.64 -0.28
C TYR A 104 -3.33 -12.69 1.14
N GLU A 105 -2.39 -11.82 1.45
CA GLU A 105 -1.72 -11.72 2.74
C GLU A 105 -2.67 -11.62 3.94
N PRO A 106 -3.80 -10.88 3.86
CA PRO A 106 -4.76 -10.82 4.97
C PRO A 106 -5.36 -12.17 5.37
N PHE A 107 -5.34 -13.16 4.48
CA PHE A 107 -5.98 -14.46 4.68
C PHE A 107 -4.96 -15.58 4.91
N ARG A 108 -3.66 -15.25 4.89
CA ARG A 108 -2.59 -16.18 5.25
C ARG A 108 -2.41 -16.21 6.78
N PRO A 109 -1.76 -17.25 7.33
CA PRO A 109 -1.37 -17.23 8.73
C PRO A 109 -0.59 -15.95 9.09
N ALA A 110 -0.95 -15.33 10.20
CA ALA A 110 -0.36 -14.07 10.62
C ALA A 110 1.15 -14.19 10.79
N LYS A 111 1.89 -13.22 10.27
CA LYS A 111 3.31 -13.05 10.57
C LYS A 111 3.46 -12.18 11.81
N ALA A 112 4.38 -12.54 12.68
CA ALA A 112 4.70 -11.71 13.83
C ALA A 112 5.47 -10.46 13.36
N THR A 113 4.79 -9.32 13.35
CA THR A 113 5.42 -8.00 13.21
C THR A 113 5.47 -7.31 14.56
N ALA A 114 6.61 -6.70 14.87
CA ALA A 114 6.84 -6.01 16.13
C ALA A 114 7.48 -4.64 15.91
N PHE A 115 7.32 -3.74 16.86
CA PHE A 115 8.06 -2.48 16.89
C PHE A 115 9.45 -2.73 17.48
N SER A 116 10.47 -2.06 16.93
CA SER A 116 11.77 -1.95 17.58
C SER A 116 11.77 -0.76 18.54
N GLU A 117 12.71 -0.72 19.49
CA GLU A 117 12.89 0.37 20.45
C GLU A 117 12.95 1.77 19.80
N ALA A 118 13.53 1.88 18.61
CA ALA A 118 13.62 3.13 17.84
C ALA A 118 12.26 3.81 17.56
N TYR A 119 11.14 3.09 17.65
CA TYR A 119 9.80 3.67 17.50
C TYR A 119 9.23 4.24 18.80
N GLU A 120 9.75 3.81 19.95
CA GLU A 120 9.25 4.18 21.28
C GLU A 120 9.93 5.43 21.82
N SER A 121 11.22 5.59 21.53
CA SER A 121 12.07 6.64 22.08
C SER A 121 11.83 8.04 21.46
N ARG A 122 10.69 8.26 20.80
CA ARG A 122 10.51 9.43 19.96
C ARG A 122 9.10 10.00 19.93
N ASP A 123 9.07 11.33 19.89
CA ASP A 123 7.92 12.10 19.48
C ASP A 123 7.80 12.08 17.94
N TRP A 124 6.67 11.59 17.44
CA TRP A 124 6.35 11.56 16.01
C TRP A 124 5.71 12.88 15.53
N GLY A 125 5.52 13.83 16.44
CA GLY A 125 5.09 15.20 16.22
C GLY A 125 3.59 15.39 16.44
N PRO A 126 3.13 16.66 16.39
CA PRO A 126 1.71 16.98 16.55
C PRO A 126 0.87 16.23 15.50
N GLY A 127 -0.36 15.89 15.87
CA GLY A 127 -1.31 15.18 15.00
C GLY A 127 -1.09 13.66 14.87
N MET A 128 -0.03 13.10 15.47
CA MET A 128 0.25 11.66 15.42
C MET A 128 -0.21 10.87 16.64
N ALA A 129 -0.76 11.52 17.66
CA ALA A 129 -1.15 10.90 18.94
C ALA A 129 -2.05 9.65 18.80
N ARG A 130 -2.88 9.58 17.76
CA ARG A 130 -3.74 8.40 17.48
C ARG A 130 -2.94 7.19 17.01
N TYR A 131 -1.95 7.42 16.15
CA TYR A 131 -1.00 6.36 15.75
C TYR A 131 -0.09 5.96 16.91
N ASP A 132 0.31 6.91 17.76
CA ASP A 132 1.09 6.63 18.97
C ASP A 132 0.32 5.76 19.95
N ALA A 133 -0.96 6.08 20.21
CA ALA A 133 -1.84 5.26 21.04
C ALA A 133 -1.99 3.84 20.47
N LEU A 134 -2.22 3.72 19.16
CA LEU A 134 -2.25 2.42 18.49
C LEU A 134 -0.95 1.64 18.65
N ARG A 135 0.20 2.29 18.44
CA ARG A 135 1.53 1.68 18.62
C ARG A 135 1.68 1.11 20.02
N VAL A 136 1.30 1.87 21.05
CA VAL A 136 1.39 1.45 22.46
C VAL A 136 0.51 0.24 22.75
N GLU A 137 -0.75 0.24 22.30
CA GLU A 137 -1.68 -0.88 22.51
C GLU A 137 -1.22 -2.16 21.77
N LEU A 138 -0.70 -2.00 20.55
CA LEU A 138 -0.13 -3.09 19.75
C LEU A 138 1.14 -3.67 20.37
N ALA A 139 2.08 -2.81 20.80
CA ALA A 139 3.33 -3.22 21.43
C ALA A 139 3.08 -3.95 22.75
N ALA A 140 2.08 -3.51 23.53
CA ALA A 140 1.68 -4.17 24.76
C ALA A 140 0.82 -5.44 24.56
N GLY A 141 0.45 -5.77 23.32
CA GLY A 141 -0.40 -6.93 22.99
C GLY A 141 -1.85 -6.82 23.47
N ARG A 142 -2.28 -5.61 23.89
CA ARG A 142 -3.64 -5.30 24.34
C ARG A 142 -4.63 -5.13 23.19
N LEU A 143 -4.12 -4.71 22.03
CA LEU A 143 -4.84 -4.70 20.77
C LEU A 143 -4.15 -5.64 19.79
N ARG A 144 -4.93 -6.40 19.02
CA ARG A 144 -4.41 -7.30 17.99
C ARG A 144 -5.32 -7.26 16.77
N PHE A 145 -4.69 -7.31 15.62
CA PHE A 145 -5.33 -7.48 14.32
C PHE A 145 -4.82 -8.81 13.75
N ARG A 146 -5.73 -9.67 13.30
CA ARG A 146 -5.41 -10.99 12.76
C ARG A 146 -5.20 -10.94 11.26
N HIS A 147 -6.01 -10.15 10.57
CA HIS A 147 -6.07 -10.05 9.12
C HIS A 147 -5.42 -8.77 8.59
N LEU A 148 -5.22 -7.76 9.45
CA LEU A 148 -4.55 -6.52 9.13
C LEU A 148 -3.18 -6.43 9.82
N ASP A 149 -2.11 -6.15 9.08
CA ASP A 149 -0.80 -5.86 9.67
C ASP A 149 -0.75 -4.41 10.18
N ALA A 150 -1.43 -4.15 11.29
CA ALA A 150 -1.52 -2.81 11.87
C ALA A 150 -0.15 -2.25 12.30
N VAL A 151 0.78 -3.12 12.72
CA VAL A 151 2.15 -2.70 13.05
C VAL A 151 2.84 -2.12 11.82
N GLN A 152 2.75 -2.80 10.68
CA GLN A 152 3.32 -2.30 9.43
C GLN A 152 2.67 -0.97 9.02
N LEU A 153 1.34 -0.85 9.07
CA LEU A 153 0.64 0.38 8.70
C LEU A 153 1.01 1.57 9.58
N VAL A 154 1.20 1.37 10.89
CA VAL A 154 1.70 2.41 11.80
C VAL A 154 3.11 2.85 11.39
N LYS A 155 4.02 1.91 11.06
CA LYS A 155 5.36 2.25 10.57
C LYS A 155 5.31 3.03 9.27
N HIS A 156 4.41 2.66 8.36
CA HIS A 156 4.24 3.34 7.07
C HIS A 156 3.74 4.77 7.27
N ALA A 157 2.76 4.97 8.16
CA ALA A 157 2.29 6.31 8.52
C ALA A 157 3.42 7.19 9.07
N TYR A 158 4.24 6.68 9.98
CA TYR A 158 5.39 7.41 10.51
C TYR A 158 6.41 7.81 9.44
N GLY A 159 6.74 6.89 8.52
CA GLY A 159 7.64 7.17 7.40
C GLY A 159 7.06 8.23 6.46
N LEU A 160 5.79 8.06 6.10
CA LEU A 160 5.08 8.96 5.20
C LEU A 160 4.93 10.37 5.78
N ARG A 161 4.59 10.49 7.07
CA ARG A 161 4.52 11.77 7.78
C ARG A 161 5.85 12.50 7.73
N ASN A 162 6.95 11.80 8.00
CA ASN A 162 8.27 12.40 7.94
C ASN A 162 8.61 12.90 6.53
N GLN A 163 8.37 12.08 5.50
CA GLN A 163 8.63 12.46 4.12
C GLN A 163 7.73 13.61 3.65
N GLY A 164 6.43 13.56 3.94
CA GLY A 164 5.48 14.63 3.64
C GLY A 164 5.92 15.95 4.26
N ARG A 165 6.23 15.96 5.56
CA ARG A 165 6.72 17.15 6.27
C ARG A 165 8.00 17.72 5.65
N LYS A 166 8.99 16.89 5.33
CA LYS A 166 10.24 17.32 4.68
C LYS A 166 10.00 17.96 3.32
N ARG A 167 8.96 17.51 2.60
CA ARG A 167 8.58 18.00 1.27
C ARG A 167 7.53 19.13 1.33
N GLY A 168 7.13 19.59 2.51
CA GLY A 168 6.08 20.60 2.66
C GLY A 168 4.68 20.15 2.24
N ARG A 169 4.40 18.84 2.30
CA ARG A 169 3.16 18.21 1.84
C ARG A 169 2.40 17.52 2.99
N GLY A 170 1.08 17.44 2.86
CA GLY A 170 0.24 16.51 3.63
C GLY A 170 0.57 15.06 3.30
N ALA A 171 0.08 14.12 4.13
CA ALA A 171 0.36 12.70 4.00
C ALA A 171 -0.92 11.87 4.03
N VAL A 172 -1.06 10.94 3.08
CA VAL A 172 -2.20 10.01 3.02
C VAL A 172 -1.69 8.58 2.84
N LEU A 173 -2.01 7.70 3.78
CA LEU A 173 -1.75 6.27 3.67
C LEU A 173 -2.98 5.57 3.09
N VAL A 174 -2.86 5.08 1.87
CA VAL A 174 -3.87 4.24 1.21
C VAL A 174 -3.56 2.78 1.52
N TYR A 175 -4.54 2.08 2.06
CA TYR A 175 -4.50 0.62 2.17
C TYR A 175 -5.37 0.03 1.05
N LEU A 176 -4.71 -0.41 -0.01
CA LEU A 176 -5.36 -0.95 -1.19
C LEU A 176 -5.46 -2.46 -1.08
N HIS A 177 -6.66 -2.99 -0.90
CA HIS A 177 -6.83 -4.40 -0.58
C HIS A 177 -7.82 -5.12 -1.50
N ALA A 178 -7.57 -6.41 -1.68
CA ALA A 178 -8.45 -7.30 -2.41
C ALA A 178 -9.44 -8.00 -1.47
N ALA A 179 -10.49 -8.56 -2.07
CA ALA A 179 -11.40 -9.50 -1.41
C ALA A 179 -11.61 -10.76 -2.30
N PRO A 180 -10.55 -11.54 -2.56
CA PRO A 180 -10.61 -12.67 -3.47
C PRO A 180 -11.47 -13.79 -2.87
N VAL A 181 -12.38 -14.33 -3.67
CA VAL A 181 -13.22 -15.48 -3.26
C VAL A 181 -12.47 -16.82 -3.32
N ALA A 182 -11.35 -16.86 -4.03
CA ALA A 182 -10.51 -18.04 -4.17
C ALA A 182 -9.01 -17.66 -4.23
N TRP A 183 -8.18 -18.53 -3.67
CA TRP A 183 -6.73 -18.54 -3.84
C TRP A 183 -6.36 -18.77 -5.30
N ALA A 184 -5.11 -18.47 -5.68
CA ALA A 184 -4.68 -18.64 -7.07
C ALA A 184 -4.73 -20.11 -7.55
N ASN A 185 -4.69 -21.07 -6.62
CA ASN A 185 -4.87 -22.49 -6.90
C ASN A 185 -6.35 -22.94 -6.97
N GLY A 186 -7.31 -22.00 -6.91
CA GLY A 186 -8.74 -22.27 -7.01
C GLY A 186 -9.42 -22.69 -5.71
N LYS A 187 -8.68 -22.89 -4.61
CA LYS A 187 -9.30 -23.18 -3.30
C LYS A 187 -10.08 -21.95 -2.81
N PRO A 188 -11.25 -22.11 -2.19
CA PRO A 188 -11.99 -20.97 -1.66
C PRO A 188 -11.22 -20.28 -0.53
N VAL A 189 -11.33 -18.95 -0.47
CA VAL A 189 -10.94 -18.16 0.70
C VAL A 189 -12.13 -18.16 1.67
N ASP A 190 -11.86 -18.30 2.96
CA ASP A 190 -12.90 -18.28 3.99
C ASP A 190 -13.66 -16.93 3.98
N PRO A 191 -14.98 -16.92 3.69
CA PRO A 191 -15.78 -15.70 3.71
C PRO A 191 -15.78 -15.00 5.09
N GLY A 192 -15.65 -15.76 6.18
CA GLY A 192 -15.51 -15.22 7.52
C GLY A 192 -14.22 -14.41 7.70
N ALA A 193 -13.12 -14.87 7.11
CA ALA A 193 -11.85 -14.14 7.11
C ALA A 193 -11.92 -12.85 6.29
N ILE A 194 -12.64 -12.84 5.15
CA ILE A 194 -12.88 -11.63 4.35
C ILE A 194 -13.69 -10.60 5.15
N ALA A 195 -14.77 -11.05 5.81
CA ALA A 195 -15.58 -10.18 6.66
C ALA A 195 -14.78 -9.64 7.86
N ALA A 196 -13.98 -10.49 8.52
CA ALA A 196 -13.13 -10.10 9.63
C ALA A 196 -12.05 -9.10 9.21
N HIS A 197 -11.43 -9.29 8.04
CA HIS A 197 -10.48 -8.33 7.47
C HIS A 197 -11.12 -6.96 7.23
N ALA A 198 -12.31 -6.92 6.62
CA ALA A 198 -13.02 -5.66 6.40
C ALA A 198 -13.36 -4.94 7.71
N ALA A 199 -13.77 -5.69 8.75
CA ALA A 199 -14.04 -5.15 10.07
C ALA A 199 -12.77 -4.59 10.74
N GLU A 200 -11.64 -5.28 10.62
CA GLU A 200 -10.34 -4.84 11.12
C GLU A 200 -9.84 -3.57 10.41
N VAL A 201 -10.02 -3.48 9.09
CA VAL A 201 -9.71 -2.26 8.32
C VAL A 201 -10.55 -1.08 8.79
N ALA A 202 -11.84 -1.29 9.03
CA ALA A 202 -12.74 -0.26 9.54
C ALA A 202 -12.37 0.19 10.97
N ASP A 203 -12.02 -0.76 11.86
CA ASP A 203 -11.56 -0.45 13.22
C ASP A 203 -10.26 0.36 13.20
N PHE A 204 -9.27 -0.05 12.40
CA PHE A 204 -8.02 0.71 12.23
C PHE A 204 -8.29 2.13 11.74
N ALA A 205 -9.11 2.28 10.69
CA ALA A 205 -9.49 3.59 10.14
C ALA A 205 -10.18 4.48 11.18
N GLY A 206 -11.09 3.92 11.98
CA GLY A 206 -11.78 4.64 13.06
C GLY A 206 -10.81 5.15 14.13
N ARG A 207 -9.84 4.33 14.53
CA ARG A 207 -8.84 4.68 15.56
C ARG A 207 -7.93 5.83 15.15
N VAL A 208 -7.51 5.86 13.88
CA VAL A 208 -6.58 6.89 13.36
C VAL A 208 -7.29 8.09 12.73
N LYS A 209 -8.62 8.10 12.68
CA LYS A 209 -9.40 9.19 12.07
C LYS A 209 -9.03 10.55 12.63
N GLY A 210 -8.67 11.48 11.74
CA GLY A 210 -8.27 12.85 12.10
C GLY A 210 -6.81 12.98 12.55
N ALA A 211 -5.99 11.95 12.39
CA ALA A 211 -4.54 12.08 12.50
C ALA A 211 -3.95 12.84 11.29
N ASP A 212 -2.73 13.35 11.45
CA ASP A 212 -1.98 14.08 10.42
C ASP A 212 -1.72 13.24 9.17
N VAL A 213 -1.55 11.93 9.33
CA VAL A 213 -1.58 10.99 8.21
C VAL A 213 -3.01 10.49 8.05
N VAL A 214 -3.65 10.86 6.95
CA VAL A 214 -5.01 10.37 6.65
C VAL A 214 -4.90 8.92 6.20
N PHE A 215 -5.66 8.02 6.82
CA PHE A 215 -5.77 6.64 6.38
C PHE A 215 -7.01 6.46 5.50
N VAL A 216 -6.84 5.87 4.31
CA VAL A 216 -7.94 5.61 3.38
C VAL A 216 -7.89 4.16 2.91
N PRO A 217 -8.82 3.30 3.33
CA PRO A 217 -8.95 1.97 2.75
C PRO A 217 -9.62 2.06 1.36
N VAL A 218 -9.05 1.36 0.39
CA VAL A 218 -9.58 1.28 -0.99
C VAL A 218 -9.62 -0.18 -1.40
N ARG A 219 -10.69 -0.62 -2.05
CA ARG A 219 -10.73 -1.97 -2.64
C ARG A 219 -10.19 -1.94 -4.06
N TRP A 220 -9.43 -2.97 -4.43
CA TRP A 220 -8.97 -3.16 -5.81
C TRP A 220 -10.13 -3.16 -6.81
N ALA A 221 -11.23 -3.84 -6.47
CA ALA A 221 -12.45 -3.86 -7.29
C ALA A 221 -12.97 -2.46 -7.65
N ASP A 222 -13.02 -1.56 -6.66
CA ASP A 222 -13.54 -0.20 -6.81
C ASP A 222 -12.58 0.66 -7.64
N LEU A 223 -11.27 0.57 -7.36
CA LEU A 223 -10.23 1.27 -8.12
C LEU A 223 -10.26 0.90 -9.60
N LEU A 224 -10.25 -0.41 -9.90
CA LEU A 224 -10.25 -0.89 -11.28
C LEU A 224 -11.59 -0.63 -11.98
N ALA A 225 -12.71 -0.54 -11.25
CA ALA A 225 -13.99 -0.14 -11.82
C ALA A 225 -13.98 1.33 -12.22
N GLN A 226 -13.40 2.20 -11.38
CA GLN A 226 -13.19 3.60 -11.70
C GLN A 226 -12.29 3.77 -12.93
N TRP A 227 -11.17 3.04 -13.01
CA TRP A 227 -10.28 3.10 -14.16
C TRP A 227 -10.93 2.56 -15.44
N ALA A 228 -11.74 1.51 -15.35
CA ALA A 228 -12.48 0.99 -16.50
C ALA A 228 -13.47 2.01 -17.10
N ALA A 229 -13.96 2.95 -16.29
CA ALA A 229 -14.84 4.02 -16.75
C ALA A 229 -14.08 5.19 -17.44
N VAL A 230 -12.75 5.21 -17.38
CA VAL A 230 -11.92 6.21 -18.05
C VAL A 230 -11.45 5.62 -19.39
N PRO A 231 -11.84 6.18 -20.55
CA PRO A 231 -11.54 5.57 -21.85
C PRO A 231 -10.06 5.26 -22.09
N ALA A 232 -9.15 6.14 -21.65
CA ALA A 232 -7.71 5.95 -21.80
C ALA A 232 -7.14 4.80 -20.94
N LEU A 233 -7.86 4.38 -19.89
CA LEU A 233 -7.44 3.35 -18.94
C LEU A 233 -8.22 2.04 -19.07
N ALA A 234 -9.31 2.02 -19.84
CA ALA A 234 -10.19 0.85 -19.93
C ALA A 234 -9.44 -0.42 -20.36
N ALA A 235 -8.56 -0.31 -21.37
CA ALA A 235 -7.75 -1.44 -21.83
C ALA A 235 -6.75 -1.91 -20.76
N HIS A 236 -6.09 -0.98 -20.07
CA HIS A 236 -5.14 -1.28 -18.99
C HIS A 236 -5.84 -1.96 -17.80
N ALA A 237 -6.97 -1.41 -17.34
CA ALA A 237 -7.77 -1.98 -16.27
C ALA A 237 -8.28 -3.40 -16.63
N ALA A 238 -8.68 -3.61 -17.88
CA ALA A 238 -9.06 -4.93 -18.38
C ALA A 238 -7.86 -5.91 -18.38
N ALA A 239 -6.68 -5.47 -18.81
CA ALA A 239 -5.47 -6.30 -18.80
C ALA A 239 -5.03 -6.71 -17.38
N VAL A 240 -5.08 -5.78 -16.42
CA VAL A 240 -4.85 -6.06 -14.99
C VAL A 240 -5.86 -7.10 -14.48
N ARG A 241 -7.16 -6.91 -14.74
CA ARG A 241 -8.19 -7.88 -14.34
C ARG A 241 -8.00 -9.24 -15.01
N ALA A 242 -7.61 -9.29 -16.28
CA ALA A 242 -7.38 -10.53 -17.00
C ALA A 242 -6.18 -11.30 -16.41
N ARG A 243 -5.10 -10.61 -16.04
CA ARG A 243 -3.89 -11.24 -15.50
C ARG A 243 -4.03 -11.70 -14.06
N PHE A 244 -4.69 -10.89 -13.22
CA PHE A 244 -4.76 -11.10 -11.78
C PHE A 244 -6.14 -11.56 -11.29
N GLY A 245 -7.13 -11.69 -12.18
CA GLY A 245 -8.46 -12.20 -11.85
C GLY A 245 -9.25 -11.26 -10.93
N VAL A 246 -10.09 -11.86 -10.09
CA VAL A 246 -10.89 -11.11 -9.10
C VAL A 246 -9.98 -10.62 -7.98
N VAL A 247 -9.97 -9.30 -7.84
CA VAL A 247 -9.22 -8.53 -6.84
C VAL A 247 -10.20 -7.65 -6.08
#